data_AF-A0A3N5H7E2-F1
#
_entry.id   AF-A0A3N5H7E2-F1
#
_cell.length_a   1.000
_cell.length_b   1.000
_cell.length_c   1.000
_cell.angle_alpha   90.00
_cell.angle_beta   90.00
_cell.angle_gamma   90.00
#
_symmetry.space_group_name_H-M   'P 1'
#
loop_
_entity.id
_entity.type
_entity.pdbx_description
1 polymer ?
#
loop_
_entity_poly.entity_id
_entity_poly.type
_entity_poly.pdbx_seq_one_letter_code
_entity_poly.pdbx_strand_id
1 'polypeptide(L)' 'MATHEIGHAVGLDHPGNSCTEETMYAYVDFGETKKRTLNAGDILGVQALY' A
#
# COMPACT_ATOMS: atom_id res chain seq x y z
N MET A 1 -8.23 2.33 -1.65
CA MET A 1 -8.74 1.16 -2.38
C MET A 1 -8.17 1.05 -3.79
N ALA A 2 -8.52 1.88 -4.79
CA ALA A 2 -8.01 1.68 -6.15
C ALA A 2 -6.48 1.49 -6.25
N THR A 3 -5.68 2.37 -5.62
CA THR A 3 -4.20 2.24 -5.59
C THR A 3 -3.73 0.96 -4.88
N HIS A 4 -4.44 0.51 -3.84
CA HIS A 4 -4.13 -0.73 -3.10
C HIS A 4 -4.34 -1.97 -3.99
N GLU A 5 -5.48 -2.03 -4.68
CA GLU A 5 -5.77 -3.13 -5.60
C GLU A 5 -4.83 -3.13 -6.81
N ILE A 6 -4.44 -1.96 -7.31
CA ILE A 6 -3.39 -1.84 -8.35
C ILE A 6 -2.06 -2.36 -7.81
N GLY A 7 -1.71 -2.06 -6.56
CA GLY A 7 -0.52 -2.61 -5.91
C GLY A 7 -0.48 -4.14 -5.95
N HIS A 8 -1.60 -4.80 -5.61
CA HIS A 8 -1.72 -6.25 -5.79
C HIS A 8 -1.60 -6.69 -7.24
N ALA A 9 -2.22 -5.97 -8.19
CA ALA A 9 -2.14 -6.28 -9.61
C ALA A 9 -0.71 -6.19 -10.17
N VAL A 10 0.16 -5.35 -9.59
CA VAL A 10 1.57 -5.23 -9.98
C VAL A 10 2.53 -6.06 -9.11
N GLY A 11 2.00 -6.87 -8.19
CA GLY A 11 2.77 -7.86 -7.42
C GLY A 11 3.16 -7.48 -5.99
N LEU A 12 2.61 -6.39 -5.45
CA LEU A 12 2.78 -6.04 -4.03
C LEU A 12 1.83 -6.86 -3.14
N ASP A 13 2.28 -7.15 -1.92
CA ASP A 13 1.48 -7.78 -0.87
C ASP A 13 1.33 -6.82 0.33
N HIS A 14 0.50 -7.19 1.31
CA HIS A 14 0.32 -6.42 2.53
C HIS A 14 1.62 -6.38 3.36
N PRO A 15 2.02 -5.20 3.86
CA PRO A 15 3.13 -5.09 4.80
C PRO A 15 2.70 -5.56 6.21
N GLY A 16 3.67 -5.69 7.10
CA GLY A 16 3.41 -6.07 8.50
C GLY A 16 2.51 -5.07 9.24
N ASN A 17 1.88 -5.53 10.33
CA ASN A 17 0.82 -4.81 11.03
C ASN A 17 1.22 -3.43 11.60
N SER A 18 2.51 -3.14 11.72
CA SER A 18 3.02 -1.84 12.17
C SER A 18 3.04 -0.77 11.07
N CYS A 19 2.88 -1.14 9.81
CA CYS A 19 3.00 -0.26 8.65
C CYS A 19 1.67 0.41 8.30
N THR A 20 0.94 0.93 9.29
CA THR A 20 -0.47 1.37 9.15
C THR A 20 -0.70 2.50 8.15
N GLU A 21 0.35 3.25 7.82
CA GLU A 21 0.30 4.37 6.90
C GLU A 21 0.47 3.95 5.44
N GLU A 22 1.03 2.78 5.16
CA GLU A 22 1.27 2.31 3.80
C GLU A 22 -0.05 2.14 3.03
N THR A 23 0.00 2.44 1.74
CA THR A 23 -1.11 2.21 0.80
C THR A 23 -1.49 0.74 0.80
N MET A 24 -0.49 -0.15 0.85
CA MET A 24 -0.70 -1.59 0.90
C MET A 24 -1.10 -2.14 2.27
N TYR A 25 -1.23 -1.33 3.32
CA TYR A 25 -1.70 -1.85 4.61
C TYR A 25 -3.13 -2.41 4.53
N ALA A 26 -3.33 -3.61 5.09
CA ALA A 26 -4.46 -4.51 4.85
C ALA A 26 -5.85 -3.97 5.23
N TYR A 27 -5.91 -2.95 6.07
CA TYR A 27 -7.16 -2.39 6.60
C TYR A 27 -7.27 -0.91 6.24
N VAL A 28 -8.50 -0.44 6.03
CA VAL A 28 -8.84 0.96 5.77
C VAL A 28 -10.19 1.29 6.41
N ASP A 29 -10.32 2.51 6.92
CA ASP A 29 -11.59 3.02 7.45
C ASP A 29 -12.35 3.86 6.42
N PHE A 30 -13.67 3.94 6.59
CA PHE A 30 -14.50 4.79 5.72
C PHE A 30 -14.09 6.26 5.85
N GLY A 31 -13.82 6.90 4.70
CA GLY A 31 -13.39 8.29 4.64
C GLY A 31 -11.87 8.50 4.82
N GLU A 32 -11.11 7.44 5.07
CA GLU A 32 -9.66 7.53 5.19
C GLU A 32 -8.99 7.94 3.87
N THR A 33 -8.11 8.93 3.94
CA THR A 33 -7.43 9.50 2.75
C THR A 33 -5.91 9.36 2.77
N LYS A 34 -5.32 8.96 3.90
CA LYS A 34 -3.85 8.87 4.06
C LYS A 34 -3.19 7.86 3.12
N LYS A 35 -3.88 6.75 2.82
CA LYS A 35 -3.48 5.69 1.87
C LYS A 35 -3.58 6.08 0.38
N ARG A 36 -3.67 7.37 0.06
CA ARG A 36 -3.61 7.87 -1.32
C ARG A 36 -2.19 8.24 -1.73
N THR A 37 -1.34 8.54 -0.75
CA THR A 37 0.07 8.86 -0.93
C THR A 37 0.87 7.59 -0.72
N LEU A 38 1.75 7.27 -1.67
CA LEU A 38 2.67 6.15 -1.53
C LEU A 38 3.68 6.44 -0.42
N ASN A 39 3.85 5.49 0.49
CA ASN A 39 4.85 5.56 1.55
C ASN A 39 6.10 4.75 1.17
N ALA A 40 7.09 4.76 2.06
CA ALA A 40 8.41 4.21 1.77
C ALA A 40 8.35 2.71 1.45
N GLY A 41 7.50 1.94 2.15
CA GLY A 41 7.31 0.52 1.87
C GLY A 41 6.68 0.28 0.49
N ASP A 42 5.65 1.04 0.14
CA ASP A 42 5.00 0.98 -1.18
C ASP A 42 6.01 1.25 -2.32
N ILE A 43 6.84 2.30 -2.18
CA ILE A 43 7.84 2.71 -3.18
C ILE A 43 8.96 1.67 -3.30
N LEU A 44 9.53 1.24 -2.18
CA LEU A 44 10.61 0.24 -2.19
C LEU A 44 10.13 -1.11 -2.71
N GLY A 45 8.88 -1.48 -2.38
CA GLY A 45 8.27 -2.71 -2.87
C GLY A 45 8.16 -2.73 -4.40
N VAL A 46 7.65 -1.67 -5.01
CA VAL A 46 7.51 -1.64 -6.48
C VAL A 46 8.86 -1.55 -7.19
N GLN A 47 9.84 -0.83 -6.61
CA GLN A 47 11.22 -0.77 -7.11
C GLN A 47 11.97 -2.10 -6.99
N ALA A 48 11.57 -2.98 -6.08
CA ALA A 48 12.16 -4.31 -5.99
C ALA A 48 11.62 -5.26 -7.07
N LEU A 49 10.48 -4.94 -7.67
CA LEU A 49 9.84 -5.73 -8.73
C LEU A 49 10.26 -5.27 -10.15
N TYR A 50 10.65 -4.00 -10.32
CA TYR A 50 10.95 -3.35 -11.61
C TYR A 50 12.09 -2.33 -11.49
#